data_AF-A0L326-F1
#
_entry.id   AF-A0L326-F1
#
_cell.length_a   1.000
_cell.length_b   1.000
_cell.length_c   1.000
_cell.angle_alpha   90.00
_cell.angle_beta   90.00
_cell.angle_gamma   90.00
#
_symmetry.space_group_name_H-M   'P 1'
#
loop_
_entity.id
_entity.type
_entity.pdbx_description
1 polymer ?
#
loop_
_entity_poly.entity_id
_entity_poly.type
_entity_poly.pdbx_seq_one_letter_code
_entity_poly.pdbx_strand_id
1 'polypeptide(L)'
;MATRVEMIIETLKAHPEQKFTARDLAKVFIERYPVEMAEKQTNPRYDTTEKLIAQLAAEIGGERTVAAKKVCPNVATRDKPRPRIYFWNANPELDTVELSTDSEDTDVPEVNTPLAVQNFSEHDLYPLLIEFLNKDLGLYCQRIDERKSKNSHGNGGNHWLHPDVVALEPLDQGWDEIVRSCVRSGNHSSVRLWSFEVKST
;
A
#
# COMPACT_ATOMS: atom_id res chain seq x y z
N MET A 1 31.47 -9.11 16.07
CA MET A 1 30.82 -7.86 15.64
C MET A 1 29.45 -8.25 15.15
N ALA A 2 28.41 -7.78 15.80
CA ALA A 2 27.06 -7.84 15.29
C ALA A 2 26.98 -7.09 13.95
N THR A 3 26.18 -7.61 13.05
CA THR A 3 25.86 -6.94 11.80
C THR A 3 24.73 -5.95 12.01
N ARG A 4 24.55 -4.99 11.10
CA ARG A 4 23.40 -4.06 11.14
C ARG A 4 22.04 -4.78 11.17
N VAL A 5 21.98 -5.98 10.59
CA VAL A 5 20.78 -6.81 10.58
C VAL A 5 20.50 -7.36 11.98
N GLU A 6 21.52 -7.91 12.63
CA GLU A 6 21.44 -8.42 14.00
C GLU A 6 21.09 -7.31 14.99
N MET A 7 21.69 -6.13 14.85
CA MET A 7 21.35 -4.96 15.68
C MET A 7 19.87 -4.59 15.59
N ILE A 8 19.25 -4.64 14.39
CA ILE A 8 17.81 -4.37 14.22
C ILE A 8 16.99 -5.42 14.99
N ILE A 9 17.30 -6.70 14.79
CA ILE A 9 16.56 -7.82 15.39
C ILE A 9 16.66 -7.76 16.92
N GLU A 10 17.87 -7.63 17.47
CA GLU A 10 18.12 -7.59 18.90
C GLU A 10 17.51 -6.35 19.59
N THR A 11 17.46 -5.23 18.88
CA THR A 11 16.86 -3.99 19.38
C THR A 11 15.36 -4.11 19.48
N LEU A 12 14.70 -4.58 18.41
CA LEU A 12 13.25 -4.78 18.43
C LEU A 12 12.84 -5.88 19.41
N LYS A 13 13.60 -6.97 19.49
CA LYS A 13 13.35 -8.06 20.45
C LYS A 13 13.43 -7.62 21.91
N ALA A 14 14.34 -6.70 22.23
CA ALA A 14 14.49 -6.18 23.58
C ALA A 14 13.38 -5.19 23.97
N HIS A 15 12.69 -4.61 22.98
CA HIS A 15 11.64 -3.61 23.18
C HIS A 15 10.35 -4.01 22.46
N PRO A 16 9.70 -5.13 22.86
CA PRO A 16 8.61 -5.71 22.10
C PRO A 16 7.37 -4.82 22.04
N GLU A 17 7.15 -3.98 23.06
CA GLU A 17 6.00 -3.07 23.14
C GLU A 17 6.26 -1.70 22.51
N GLN A 18 7.49 -1.42 22.08
CA GLN A 18 7.88 -0.11 21.58
C GLN A 18 7.95 -0.08 20.05
N LYS A 19 7.49 1.04 19.49
CA LYS A 19 7.59 1.35 18.07
C LYS A 19 8.71 2.37 17.88
N PHE A 20 9.54 2.16 16.85
CA PHE A 20 10.67 3.03 16.56
C PHE A 20 10.57 3.59 15.14
N THR A 21 11.03 4.81 14.92
CA THR A 21 11.40 5.27 13.57
C THR A 21 12.82 4.82 13.22
N ALA A 22 13.22 4.92 11.94
CA ALA A 22 14.60 4.64 11.54
C ALA A 22 15.62 5.54 12.27
N ARG A 23 15.23 6.79 12.58
CA ARG A 23 16.05 7.71 13.37
C ARG A 23 16.16 7.30 14.83
N ASP A 24 15.08 6.79 15.42
CA ASP A 24 15.10 6.32 16.81
C ASP A 24 15.97 5.07 16.94
N LEU A 25 15.84 4.12 16.02
CA LEU A 25 16.75 2.96 15.95
C LEU A 25 18.21 3.39 15.80
N ALA A 26 18.50 4.39 14.96
CA ALA A 26 19.85 4.90 14.81
C ALA A 26 20.43 5.48 16.12
N LYS A 27 19.61 6.18 16.92
CA LYS A 27 20.03 6.66 18.24
C LYS A 27 20.30 5.50 19.20
N VAL A 28 19.39 4.53 19.26
CA VAL A 28 19.57 3.33 20.09
C VAL A 28 20.83 2.56 19.69
N PHE A 29 21.17 2.53 18.40
CA PHE A 29 22.40 1.87 17.94
C PHE A 29 23.68 2.55 18.44
N ILE A 30 23.69 3.88 18.53
CA ILE A 30 24.83 4.63 19.06
C ILE A 30 25.01 4.34 20.55
N GLU A 31 23.92 4.24 21.30
CA GLU A 31 23.94 3.96 22.74
C GLU A 31 24.27 2.50 23.05
N ARG A 32 23.67 1.55 22.31
CA ARG A 32 23.75 0.11 22.59
C ARG A 32 24.96 -0.57 21.97
N TYR A 33 25.48 -0.08 20.84
CA TYR A 33 26.59 -0.70 20.09
C TYR A 33 27.76 0.29 19.86
N PRO A 34 28.39 0.84 20.92
CA PRO A 34 29.41 1.88 20.78
C PRO A 34 30.66 1.40 20.03
N VAL A 35 31.06 0.13 20.20
CA VAL A 35 32.24 -0.45 19.55
C VAL A 35 32.07 -0.48 18.02
N GLU A 36 30.88 -0.83 17.53
CA GLU A 36 30.59 -0.92 16.10
C GLU A 36 30.34 0.44 15.47
N MET A 37 29.86 1.41 16.25
CA MET A 37 29.75 2.78 15.78
C MET A 37 31.11 3.49 15.75
N ALA A 38 32.06 3.13 16.62
CA ALA A 38 33.40 3.73 16.66
C ALA A 38 34.16 3.57 15.34
N GLU A 39 34.11 2.38 14.73
CA GLU A 39 34.74 2.14 13.42
C GLU A 39 34.15 3.04 12.33
N LYS A 40 32.84 3.30 12.39
CA LYS A 40 32.14 4.11 11.39
C LYS A 40 32.28 5.61 11.61
N GLN A 41 32.49 6.04 12.86
CA GLN A 41 32.80 7.42 13.24
C GLN A 41 34.19 7.86 12.77
N THR A 42 35.09 6.95 12.43
CA THR A 42 36.38 7.29 11.82
C THR A 42 36.23 7.93 10.43
N ASN A 43 35.07 7.75 9.78
CA ASN A 43 34.82 8.31 8.46
C ASN A 43 34.49 9.82 8.56
N PRO A 44 35.29 10.71 7.95
CA PRO A 44 35.08 12.16 8.03
C PRO A 44 33.76 12.63 7.39
N ARG A 45 33.09 11.78 6.60
CA ARG A 45 31.78 12.09 5.99
C ARG A 45 30.65 12.24 7.02
N TYR A 46 30.79 11.66 8.22
CA TYR A 46 29.79 11.69 9.29
C TYR A 46 30.38 12.23 10.60
N ASP A 47 31.16 13.30 10.49
CA ASP A 47 31.84 14.04 11.58
C ASP A 47 30.95 14.43 12.78
N THR A 48 29.66 14.59 12.54
CA THR A 48 28.65 15.05 13.50
C THR A 48 27.69 13.94 13.83
N THR A 49 27.26 13.89 15.09
CA THR A 49 26.29 12.90 15.58
C THR A 49 25.02 12.87 14.73
N GLU A 50 24.55 14.02 14.26
CA GLU A 50 23.37 14.11 13.39
C GLU A 50 23.59 13.49 12.01
N LYS A 51 24.75 13.72 11.38
CA LYS A 51 25.09 13.10 10.09
C LYS A 51 25.25 11.59 10.24
N LEU A 52 25.82 11.13 11.35
CA LEU A 52 25.91 9.71 11.67
C LEU A 52 24.51 9.10 11.82
N ILE A 53 23.62 9.72 12.59
CA ILE A 53 22.23 9.29 12.74
C ILE A 53 21.52 9.23 11.40
N ALA A 54 21.68 10.25 10.55
CA ALA A 54 21.05 10.29 9.23
C ALA A 54 21.53 9.13 8.33
N GLN A 55 22.83 8.85 8.32
CA GLN A 55 23.40 7.73 7.58
C GLN A 55 22.89 6.38 8.10
N LEU A 56 22.86 6.21 9.42
CA LEU A 56 22.36 4.98 10.03
C LEU A 56 20.88 4.78 9.73
N ALA A 57 20.06 5.84 9.80
CA ALA A 57 18.65 5.80 9.45
C ALA A 57 18.44 5.41 7.98
N ALA A 58 19.27 5.90 7.05
CA ALA A 58 19.20 5.52 5.64
C ALA A 58 19.54 4.04 5.43
N GLU A 59 20.55 3.51 6.12
CA GLU A 59 20.92 2.09 6.06
C GLU A 59 19.85 1.17 6.64
N ILE A 60 19.24 1.57 7.75
CA ILE A 60 18.10 0.88 8.35
C ILE A 60 16.94 0.89 7.35
N GLY A 61 16.60 2.05 6.78
CA GLY A 61 15.50 2.23 5.83
C GLY A 61 15.58 1.39 4.54
N GLY A 62 16.79 1.01 4.12
CA GLY A 62 17.04 0.26 2.89
C GLY A 62 17.07 -1.26 3.05
N GLU A 63 18.05 -1.89 2.39
CA GLU A 63 18.18 -3.35 2.27
C GLU A 63 18.31 -4.08 3.62
N ARG A 64 18.81 -3.41 4.67
CA ARG A 64 19.04 -4.05 5.98
C ARG A 64 17.75 -4.47 6.66
N THR A 65 16.67 -3.71 6.49
CA THR A 65 15.35 -4.11 6.98
C THR A 65 14.83 -5.35 6.24
N VAL A 66 15.03 -5.40 4.92
CA VAL A 66 14.59 -6.54 4.09
C VAL A 66 15.35 -7.80 4.52
N ALA A 67 16.67 -7.69 4.74
CA ALA A 67 17.47 -8.79 5.27
C ALA A 67 17.04 -9.20 6.69
N ALA A 68 16.72 -8.26 7.57
CA ALA A 68 16.28 -8.54 8.93
C ALA A 68 14.95 -9.32 8.96
N LYS A 69 13.99 -8.95 8.12
CA LYS A 69 12.72 -9.69 7.96
C LYS A 69 12.92 -11.13 7.50
N LYS A 70 13.86 -11.34 6.56
CA LYS A 70 14.19 -12.69 6.07
C LYS A 70 14.82 -13.56 7.14
N VAL A 71 15.66 -12.98 8.01
CA VAL A 71 16.32 -13.71 9.09
C VAL A 71 15.38 -13.94 10.28
N CYS A 72 14.54 -12.96 10.60
CA CYS A 72 13.63 -13.01 11.74
C CYS A 72 12.23 -12.50 11.33
N PRO A 73 11.26 -13.41 11.17
CA PRO A 73 9.88 -13.05 10.79
C PRO A 73 9.19 -12.10 11.77
N ASN A 74 9.63 -12.06 13.04
CA ASN A 74 9.10 -11.17 14.07
C ASN A 74 9.44 -9.69 13.84
N VAL A 75 10.31 -9.35 12.89
CA VAL A 75 10.59 -7.96 12.54
C VAL A 75 9.50 -7.45 11.62
N ALA A 76 8.67 -6.53 12.11
CA ALA A 76 7.59 -5.93 11.34
C ALA A 76 7.83 -4.43 11.10
N THR A 77 7.27 -3.92 10.00
CA THR A 77 7.31 -2.48 9.69
C THR A 77 5.97 -2.01 9.19
N ARG A 78 5.56 -0.81 9.55
CA ARG A 78 4.40 -0.13 8.94
C ARG A 78 4.88 1.09 8.17
N ASP A 79 4.64 1.09 6.86
CA ASP A 79 5.13 2.12 5.95
C ASP A 79 4.30 3.41 5.95
N LYS A 80 2.98 3.28 6.15
CA LYS A 80 2.02 4.38 6.21
C LYS A 80 1.18 4.38 7.51
N PRO A 81 0.74 5.54 8.00
CA PRO A 81 1.21 6.87 7.61
C PRO A 81 2.70 7.06 7.94
N ARG A 82 3.39 7.88 7.14
CA ARG A 82 4.79 8.24 7.37
C ARG A 82 4.93 8.95 8.73
N PRO A 83 6.07 8.78 9.44
CA PRO A 83 7.27 8.02 9.05
C PRO A 83 7.11 6.50 9.20
N ARG A 84 7.91 5.71 8.44
CA ARG A 84 7.97 4.24 8.59
C ARG A 84 8.34 3.88 10.02
N ILE A 85 7.54 3.02 10.64
CA ILE A 85 7.78 2.50 11.99
C ILE A 85 8.24 1.04 11.97
N TYR A 86 9.04 0.69 12.96
CA TYR A 86 9.65 -0.61 13.18
C TYR A 86 9.21 -1.14 14.54
N PHE A 87 8.80 -2.39 14.61
CA PHE A 87 8.32 -3.01 15.84
C PHE A 87 8.53 -4.52 15.82
N TRP A 88 8.48 -5.11 17.01
CA TRP A 88 8.49 -6.56 17.18
C TRP A 88 7.07 -7.09 17.09
N ASN A 89 6.81 -8.01 16.15
CA ASN A 89 5.58 -8.78 16.12
C ASN A 89 5.82 -10.14 16.80
N ALA A 90 5.15 -10.36 17.92
CA ALA A 90 5.22 -11.63 18.66
C ALA A 90 4.55 -12.80 17.92
N ASN A 91 3.62 -12.53 17.00
CA ASN A 91 2.92 -13.53 16.22
C ASN A 91 2.96 -13.21 14.71
N PRO A 92 4.08 -13.52 14.02
CA PRO A 92 4.27 -13.17 12.62
C PRO A 92 3.36 -13.93 11.64
N GLU A 93 2.74 -15.05 12.06
CA GLU A 93 1.84 -15.84 11.21
C GLU A 93 0.49 -15.16 10.93
N LEU A 94 0.10 -14.15 11.72
CA LEU A 94 -1.13 -13.37 11.51
C LEU A 94 -0.94 -12.18 10.54
N ASP A 95 0.29 -11.64 10.42
CA ASP A 95 0.56 -10.38 9.71
C ASP A 95 1.15 -10.56 8.30
N THR A 96 1.48 -11.78 7.86
CA THR A 96 2.06 -12.01 6.52
C THR A 96 1.12 -11.63 5.37
N VAL A 97 -0.14 -11.30 5.65
CA VAL A 97 -1.16 -10.92 4.67
C VAL A 97 -1.28 -9.40 4.50
N GLU A 98 -0.75 -8.59 5.42
CA GLU A 98 -1.01 -7.14 5.43
C GLU A 98 0.06 -6.26 4.73
N LEU A 99 1.22 -6.81 4.33
CA LEU A 99 2.38 -5.97 3.96
C LEU A 99 2.70 -5.83 2.46
N SER A 100 1.82 -6.27 1.57
CA SER A 100 1.99 -6.12 0.11
C SER A 100 0.94 -5.23 -0.57
N THR A 101 0.08 -4.56 0.19
CA THR A 101 -0.99 -3.75 -0.38
C THR A 101 -0.97 -2.37 0.24
N ASP A 102 -0.22 -1.45 -0.37
CA ASP A 102 -0.31 -0.05 0.04
C ASP A 102 -0.16 0.90 -1.15
N SER A 103 -1.09 0.75 -2.10
CA SER A 103 -1.44 1.77 -3.09
C SER A 103 -2.78 2.38 -2.71
N GLU A 104 -2.67 3.61 -2.18
CA GLU A 104 -3.65 4.72 -2.15
C GLU A 104 -5.05 4.54 -1.52
N ASP A 105 -5.25 5.32 -0.44
CA ASP A 105 -6.45 6.00 0.05
C ASP A 105 -7.81 5.29 0.00
N THR A 106 -8.34 4.93 1.18
CA THR A 106 -9.58 5.52 1.75
C THR A 106 -9.81 4.95 3.16
N ASP A 107 -9.94 5.84 4.15
CA ASP A 107 -10.41 5.52 5.52
C ASP A 107 -11.85 4.94 5.46
N VAL A 108 -12.00 3.67 5.81
CA VAL A 108 -13.26 3.09 6.28
C VAL A 108 -12.97 2.24 7.52
N PRO A 109 -13.72 2.40 8.62
CA PRO A 109 -13.51 1.58 9.82
C PRO A 109 -14.01 0.16 9.53
N GLU A 110 -13.08 -0.79 9.54
CA GLU A 110 -13.34 -2.20 9.24
C GLU A 110 -14.12 -2.86 10.38
N VAL A 111 -15.36 -3.27 10.09
CA VAL A 111 -16.16 -4.12 10.97
C VAL A 111 -15.62 -5.54 10.85
N ASN A 112 -15.05 -6.05 11.94
CA ASN A 112 -14.59 -7.43 12.08
C ASN A 112 -15.73 -8.42 11.78
N THR A 113 -15.72 -9.00 10.58
CA THR A 113 -16.41 -10.27 10.29
C THR A 113 -15.38 -11.29 9.81
N PRO A 114 -15.28 -12.48 10.45
CA PRO A 114 -14.35 -13.51 10.03
C PRO A 114 -14.86 -14.14 8.72
N LEU A 115 -14.42 -13.59 7.59
CA LEU A 115 -14.66 -14.21 6.29
C LEU A 115 -13.56 -15.23 6.04
N ALA A 116 -13.95 -16.50 5.95
CA ALA A 116 -13.07 -17.58 5.51
C ALA A 116 -12.30 -17.13 4.25
N VAL A 117 -10.99 -17.33 4.25
CA VAL A 117 -10.10 -16.98 3.13
C VAL A 117 -10.50 -17.82 1.91
N GLN A 118 -11.41 -17.29 1.10
CA GLN A 118 -11.74 -17.84 -0.20
C GLN A 118 -10.76 -17.25 -1.21
N ASN A 119 -9.99 -18.13 -1.85
CA ASN A 119 -9.10 -17.73 -2.95
C ASN A 119 -9.97 -17.41 -4.18
N PHE A 120 -10.40 -16.16 -4.30
CA PHE A 120 -11.12 -15.68 -5.49
C PHE A 120 -10.14 -15.47 -6.65
N SER A 121 -10.51 -15.95 -7.84
CA SER A 121 -9.85 -15.48 -9.05
C SER A 121 -10.28 -14.05 -9.37
N GLU A 122 -9.50 -13.33 -10.18
CA GLU A 122 -9.88 -11.99 -10.66
C GLU A 122 -11.28 -11.98 -11.29
N HIS A 123 -11.65 -13.06 -11.98
CA HIS A 123 -12.95 -13.17 -12.62
C HIS A 123 -14.10 -13.28 -11.61
N ASP A 124 -13.87 -13.92 -10.47
CA ASP A 124 -14.86 -14.08 -9.40
C ASP A 124 -15.13 -12.76 -8.66
N LEU A 125 -14.20 -11.80 -8.74
CA LEU A 125 -14.32 -10.50 -8.10
C LEU A 125 -15.21 -9.52 -8.89
N TYR A 126 -15.35 -9.67 -10.22
CA TYR A 126 -16.15 -8.71 -10.99
C TYR A 126 -17.63 -8.65 -10.57
N PRO A 127 -18.34 -9.78 -10.37
CA PRO A 127 -19.73 -9.72 -9.92
C PRO A 127 -19.89 -9.03 -8.57
N LEU A 128 -18.96 -9.28 -7.63
CA LEU A 128 -18.96 -8.68 -6.30
C LEU A 128 -18.74 -7.16 -6.38
N LEU A 129 -17.74 -6.74 -7.16
CA LEU A 129 -17.47 -5.32 -7.40
C LEU A 129 -18.68 -4.64 -8.06
N ILE A 130 -19.23 -5.23 -9.12
CA ILE A 130 -20.40 -4.68 -9.83
C ILE A 130 -21.59 -4.53 -8.88
N GLU A 131 -21.83 -5.52 -8.02
CA GLU A 131 -22.91 -5.46 -7.03
C GLU A 131 -22.72 -4.32 -6.04
N PHE A 132 -21.53 -4.18 -5.47
CA PHE A 132 -21.18 -3.07 -4.57
C PHE A 132 -21.33 -1.71 -5.24
N LEU A 133 -20.72 -1.52 -6.41
CA LEU A 133 -20.77 -0.25 -7.15
C LEU A 133 -22.22 0.13 -7.50
N ASN A 134 -23.07 -0.85 -7.79
CA ASN A 134 -24.48 -0.58 -8.07
C ASN A 134 -25.29 -0.26 -6.83
N LYS A 135 -25.18 -1.07 -5.77
CA LYS A 135 -26.03 -0.95 -4.58
C LYS A 135 -25.60 0.20 -3.67
N ASP A 136 -24.31 0.34 -3.43
CA ASP A 136 -23.77 1.29 -2.46
C ASP A 136 -23.46 2.65 -3.09
N LEU A 137 -23.00 2.67 -4.35
CA LEU A 137 -22.63 3.90 -5.06
C LEU A 137 -23.64 4.32 -6.15
N GLY A 138 -24.67 3.51 -6.43
CA GLY A 138 -25.68 3.85 -7.43
C GLY A 138 -25.16 3.87 -8.87
N LEU A 139 -24.03 3.22 -9.15
CA LEU A 139 -23.39 3.24 -10.46
C LEU A 139 -24.00 2.20 -11.41
N TYR A 140 -24.08 2.54 -12.69
CA TYR A 140 -24.49 1.61 -13.74
C TYR A 140 -23.25 0.97 -14.36
N CYS A 141 -22.90 -0.24 -13.92
CA CYS A 141 -21.65 -0.91 -14.27
C CYS A 141 -21.81 -1.91 -15.42
N GLN A 142 -20.76 -2.08 -16.21
CA GLN A 142 -20.64 -3.09 -17.26
C GLN A 142 -19.21 -3.62 -17.33
N ARG A 143 -19.03 -4.95 -17.31
CA ARG A 143 -17.73 -5.58 -17.60
C ARG A 143 -17.43 -5.47 -19.09
N ILE A 144 -16.23 -5.04 -19.45
CA ILE A 144 -15.75 -5.08 -20.82
C ILE A 144 -15.40 -6.53 -21.19
N ASP A 145 -15.71 -6.92 -22.42
CA ASP A 145 -15.35 -8.22 -22.97
C ASP A 145 -14.23 -8.04 -24.01
N GLU A 146 -13.00 -8.11 -23.51
CA GLU A 146 -11.74 -7.94 -24.23
C GLU A 146 -11.61 -8.84 -25.45
N ARG A 147 -12.25 -10.02 -25.41
CA ARG A 147 -12.23 -11.01 -26.51
C ARG A 147 -12.90 -10.50 -27.77
N LYS A 148 -13.78 -9.50 -27.66
CA LYS A 148 -14.47 -8.87 -28.79
C LYS A 148 -13.64 -7.78 -29.46
N SER A 149 -12.49 -7.40 -28.89
CA SER A 149 -11.62 -6.38 -29.47
C SER A 149 -10.98 -6.86 -30.77
N LYS A 150 -11.05 -6.04 -31.83
CA LYS A 150 -10.35 -6.31 -33.09
C LYS A 150 -8.89 -5.92 -32.95
N ASN A 151 -7.98 -6.85 -33.20
CA ASN A 151 -6.55 -6.56 -33.20
C ASN A 151 -6.16 -5.84 -34.50
N SER A 152 -6.03 -4.51 -34.43
CA SER A 152 -5.54 -3.68 -35.55
C SER A 152 -4.04 -3.36 -35.46
N HIS A 153 -3.36 -3.72 -34.36
CA HIS A 153 -2.00 -3.25 -34.04
C HIS A 153 -0.93 -4.36 -33.95
N GLY A 154 -1.27 -5.60 -34.33
CA GLY A 154 -0.33 -6.73 -34.33
C GLY A 154 -0.22 -7.43 -32.98
N ASN A 155 0.74 -8.34 -32.83
CA ASN A 155 0.82 -9.20 -31.64
C ASN A 155 1.13 -8.37 -30.38
N GLY A 156 0.29 -8.48 -29.35
CA GLY A 156 0.41 -7.69 -28.11
C GLY A 156 -0.15 -6.26 -28.18
N GLY A 157 -0.59 -5.78 -29.35
CA GLY A 157 -1.14 -4.42 -29.51
C GLY A 157 -2.46 -4.17 -28.79
N ASN A 158 -3.11 -5.24 -28.33
CA ASN A 158 -4.36 -5.17 -27.58
C ASN A 158 -4.19 -5.22 -26.06
N HIS A 159 -2.95 -5.27 -25.57
CA HIS A 159 -2.67 -5.26 -24.14
C HIS A 159 -3.01 -3.87 -23.57
N TRP A 160 -3.80 -3.82 -22.48
CA TRP A 160 -4.26 -2.59 -21.82
C TRP A 160 -5.12 -1.64 -22.67
N LEU A 161 -5.81 -2.15 -23.70
CA LEU A 161 -6.71 -1.34 -24.52
C LEU A 161 -7.95 -0.82 -23.79
N HIS A 162 -8.42 -1.58 -22.79
CA HIS A 162 -9.67 -1.30 -22.10
C HIS A 162 -9.54 -1.65 -20.61
N PRO A 163 -10.22 -0.90 -19.72
CA PRO A 163 -10.36 -1.31 -18.33
C PRO A 163 -11.22 -2.57 -18.20
N ASP A 164 -11.21 -3.21 -17.05
CA ASP A 164 -12.01 -4.41 -16.80
C ASP A 164 -13.51 -4.11 -16.68
N VAL A 165 -13.85 -3.08 -15.90
CA VAL A 165 -15.23 -2.65 -15.64
C VAL A 165 -15.34 -1.16 -15.88
N VAL A 166 -16.39 -0.73 -16.56
CA VAL A 166 -16.76 0.68 -16.69
C VAL A 166 -18.07 0.93 -15.98
N ALA A 167 -18.26 2.14 -15.47
CA ALA A 167 -19.53 2.52 -14.88
C ALA A 167 -19.97 3.94 -15.28
N LEU A 168 -21.27 4.14 -15.29
CA LEU A 168 -21.92 5.41 -15.59
C LEU A 168 -22.64 5.92 -14.35
N GLU A 169 -22.37 7.17 -13.99
CA GLU A 169 -23.04 7.89 -12.91
C GLU A 169 -23.85 9.04 -13.53
N PRO A 170 -25.18 8.99 -13.49
CA PRO A 170 -26.02 10.10 -13.94
C PRO A 170 -26.11 11.17 -12.85
N LEU A 171 -25.54 12.34 -13.11
CA LEU A 171 -25.48 13.44 -12.15
C LEU A 171 -26.83 14.18 -12.03
N ASP A 172 -27.71 14.01 -13.03
CA ASP A 172 -28.98 14.71 -13.18
C ASP A 172 -30.21 13.85 -12.82
N GLN A 173 -30.01 12.61 -12.33
CA GLN A 173 -31.10 11.64 -12.15
C GLN A 173 -32.19 12.11 -11.17
N GLY A 174 -31.82 12.84 -10.13
CA GLY A 174 -32.76 13.39 -9.13
C GLY A 174 -33.30 14.77 -9.45
N TRP A 175 -32.91 15.37 -10.58
CA TRP A 175 -33.26 16.75 -10.88
C TRP A 175 -34.64 16.87 -11.51
N ASP A 176 -35.30 17.99 -11.26
CA ASP A 176 -36.51 18.39 -11.97
C ASP A 176 -36.23 18.55 -13.48
N GLU A 177 -37.25 18.29 -14.30
CA GLU A 177 -37.15 18.37 -15.76
C GLU A 177 -36.76 19.79 -16.24
N ILE A 178 -37.26 20.83 -15.58
CA ILE A 178 -36.95 22.22 -15.93
C ILE A 178 -35.47 22.52 -15.66
N VAL A 179 -34.94 22.03 -14.53
CA VAL A 179 -33.53 22.20 -14.16
C VAL A 179 -32.64 21.42 -15.12
N ARG A 180 -33.00 20.18 -15.46
CA ARG A 180 -32.29 19.38 -16.48
C ARG A 180 -32.22 20.09 -17.83
N SER A 181 -33.34 20.64 -18.29
CA SER A 181 -33.40 21.38 -19.56
C SER A 181 -32.50 22.61 -19.56
N CYS A 182 -32.48 23.37 -18.46
CA CYS A 182 -31.63 24.55 -18.29
C CYS A 182 -30.13 24.20 -18.26
N VAL A 183 -29.75 23.15 -17.53
CA VAL A 183 -28.34 22.75 -17.45
C VAL A 183 -27.84 22.10 -18.74
N ARG A 184 -28.69 21.35 -19.46
CA ARG A 184 -28.37 20.77 -20.78
C ARG A 184 -28.19 21.82 -21.88
N SER A 185 -28.82 22.99 -21.74
CA SER A 185 -28.57 24.13 -22.62
C SER A 185 -27.28 24.87 -22.26
N GLY A 186 -26.72 24.61 -21.07
CA GLY A 186 -25.35 24.94 -20.70
C GLY A 186 -24.35 23.85 -21.07
N ASN A 187 -23.05 24.16 -20.98
CA ASN A 187 -21.97 23.23 -21.34
C ASN A 187 -21.57 22.29 -20.18
N HIS A 188 -22.55 21.85 -19.39
CA HIS A 188 -22.33 21.00 -18.21
C HIS A 188 -22.48 19.52 -18.54
N SER A 189 -21.69 18.67 -17.88
CA SER A 189 -21.82 17.22 -18.03
C SER A 189 -23.01 16.70 -17.23
N SER A 190 -23.89 15.93 -17.87
CA SER A 190 -25.00 15.20 -17.23
C SER A 190 -24.56 13.85 -16.65
N VAL A 191 -23.35 13.40 -16.99
CA VAL A 191 -22.87 12.07 -16.68
C VAL A 191 -21.41 12.11 -16.24
N ARG A 192 -21.02 11.23 -15.31
CA ARG A 192 -19.63 10.89 -15.03
C ARG A 192 -19.36 9.43 -15.41
N LEU A 193 -18.22 9.19 -16.02
CA LEU A 193 -17.75 7.85 -16.37
C LEU A 193 -16.64 7.42 -15.42
N TRP A 194 -16.68 6.15 -15.04
CA TRP A 194 -15.74 5.49 -14.15
C TRP A 194 -15.11 4.30 -14.87
N SER A 195 -13.85 4.03 -14.58
CA SER A 195 -13.12 2.86 -15.06
C SER A 195 -12.44 2.18 -13.87
N PHE A 196 -12.61 0.87 -13.77
CA PHE A 196 -12.06 0.05 -12.71
C PHE A 196 -11.20 -1.06 -13.30
N GLU A 197 -10.11 -1.35 -12.61
CA GLU A 197 -9.20 -2.46 -12.88
C GLU A 197 -9.20 -3.35 -11.65
N VAL A 198 -9.42 -4.65 -11.83
CA VAL A 198 -9.41 -5.62 -10.74
C VAL A 198 -8.04 -6.32 -10.72
N LYS A 199 -7.57 -6.60 -9.51
CA LYS A 199 -6.35 -7.39 -9.29
C LYS A 199 -6.66 -8.44 -8.23
N SER A 200 -6.43 -9.72 -8.56
CA SER A 200 -6.34 -10.75 -7.54
C SER A 200 -5.02 -10.58 -6.79
N THR A 201 -5.09 -10.60 -5.46
CA THR A 201 -3.95 -10.67 -4.55
C THR A 201 -3.24 -12.01 -4.60
#